data_AF-A0A8H6I8A5-F1
#
_entry.id   AF-A0A8H6I8A5-F1
#
_cell.length_a   1.000
_cell.length_b   1.000
_cell.length_c   1.000
_cell.angle_alpha   90.00
_cell.angle_beta   90.00
_cell.angle_gamma   90.00
#
_symmetry.space_group_name_H-M   'P 1'
#
loop_
_entity.id
_entity.type
_entity.pdbx_description
1 polymer ?
#
loop_
_entity_poly.entity_id
_entity_poly.type
_entity_poly.pdbx_seq_one_letter_code
_entity_poly.pdbx_strand_id
1 'polypeptide(L)' 'CAQCGYPSAKLRPFERGQKAKHRKTTGTSRMRYLKDVSRRFKNGFRCENTTATKKSKPTSD' A
#
# COMPACT_ATOMS: atom_id res chain seq x y z
N CYS A 1 0.30 -26.68 -4.62
CA CYS A 1 1.63 -26.12 -4.29
C CYS A 1 1.81 -26.02 -2.77
N ALA A 2 2.83 -26.66 -2.20
CA ALA A 2 3.09 -26.67 -0.75
C ALA A 2 3.36 -25.27 -0.16
N GLN A 3 3.93 -24.37 -0.97
CA GLN A 3 4.25 -23.01 -0.54
C GLN A 3 3.00 -22.11 -0.49
N CYS A 4 2.22 -22.01 -1.57
CA CYS A 4 1.11 -21.04 -1.65
C CYS A 4 -0.28 -21.63 -1.33
N GLY A 5 -0.46 -22.95 -1.41
CA GLY A 5 -1.76 -23.58 -1.22
C GLY A 5 -2.59 -23.76 -2.50
N TYR A 6 -2.13 -23.30 -3.67
CA TYR A 6 -2.83 -23.50 -4.95
C TYR A 6 -3.23 -24.98 -5.13
N PRO A 7 -4.52 -25.30 -5.41
CA PRO A 7 -5.57 -24.47 -6.01
C PRO A 7 -6.50 -23.70 -5.06
N SER A 8 -6.24 -23.64 -3.76
CA SER A 8 -7.13 -22.92 -2.84
C SER A 8 -7.17 -21.42 -3.12
N ALA A 9 -8.35 -20.80 -2.98
CA ALA A 9 -8.53 -19.34 -3.15
C ALA A 9 -7.75 -18.52 -2.11
N LYS A 10 -7.61 -19.03 -0.88
CA LYS A 10 -6.82 -18.40 0.18
C LYS A 10 -5.36 -18.85 0.09
N LEU A 11 -4.45 -17.94 0.43
CA LEU A 11 -3.05 -18.26 0.65
C LEU A 11 -2.90 -19.13 1.90
N ARG A 12 -2.01 -20.11 1.86
CA ARG A 12 -1.66 -20.93 3.02
C ARG A 12 -1.05 -20.08 4.16
N PRO A 13 -1.63 -20.07 5.37
CA PRO A 13 -1.01 -19.45 6.55
C PRO A 13 0.10 -20.35 7.12
N PHE A 14 1.14 -19.74 7.70
CA PHE A 14 2.27 -20.46 8.32
C PHE A 14 2.42 -20.06 9.79
N GLU A 15 1.65 -20.65 10.71
CA GLU A 15 1.71 -20.28 12.13
C GLU A 15 3.01 -20.69 12.81
N ARG A 16 3.48 -21.91 12.52
CA ARG A 16 4.71 -22.48 13.07
C ARG A 16 5.98 -22.00 12.37
N GLY A 17 5.87 -21.10 11.39
CA GLY A 17 6.98 -20.62 10.58
C GLY A 17 7.00 -19.09 10.48
N GLN A 18 7.53 -18.41 11.50
CA GLN A 18 7.60 -16.94 11.52
C GLN A 18 8.35 -16.36 10.30
N LYS A 19 9.46 -17.00 9.88
CA LYS A 19 10.21 -16.60 8.67
C LYS A 19 9.38 -16.74 7.39
N ALA A 20 8.52 -17.76 7.32
CA ALA A 20 7.63 -17.97 6.17
C ALA A 20 6.51 -16.93 6.14
N LYS A 21 5.99 -16.50 7.30
CA LYS A 21 5.09 -15.32 7.39
C LYS A 21 5.80 -14.08 6.85
N HIS A 22 6.98 -13.75 7.37
CA HIS A 22 7.72 -12.54 7.00
C HIS A 22 8.04 -12.44 5.50
N ARG A 23 8.35 -13.57 4.84
CA ARG A 23 8.59 -13.60 3.38
C ARG A 23 7.36 -13.25 2.53
N LYS A 24 6.16 -13.38 3.08
CA LYS A 24 4.89 -13.21 2.35
C LYS A 24 4.06 -12.03 2.84
N THR A 25 4.39 -11.44 3.98
CA THR A 25 3.69 -10.28 4.51
C THR A 25 3.77 -9.11 3.53
N THR A 26 2.70 -8.32 3.51
CA THR A 26 2.61 -7.02 2.85
C THR A 26 3.85 -6.18 3.17
N GLY A 27 4.54 -5.64 2.17
CA GLY A 27 5.80 -4.90 2.35
C GLY A 27 6.96 -5.47 1.54
N THR A 28 7.00 -6.79 1.34
CA THR A 28 8.10 -7.48 0.65
C THR A 28 8.09 -7.30 -0.87
N SER A 29 6.91 -7.13 -1.48
CA SER A 29 6.77 -7.00 -2.93
C SER A 29 6.87 -5.54 -3.39
N ARG A 30 6.80 -5.32 -4.70
CA ARG A 30 6.93 -3.97 -5.31
C ARG A 30 5.89 -2.95 -4.81
N MET A 31 4.77 -3.39 -4.22
CA MET A 31 3.71 -2.54 -3.66
C MET A 31 3.27 -1.41 -4.60
N ARG A 32 3.05 -1.73 -5.89
CA ARG A 32 2.72 -0.73 -6.94
C ARG A 32 1.59 0.21 -6.50
N TYR A 33 0.48 -0.35 -6.02
CA TYR A 33 -0.66 0.45 -5.58
C TYR A 33 -0.42 1.19 -4.25
N LEU A 34 0.00 0.47 -3.20
CA LEU A 34 0.09 1.03 -1.85
C LEU A 34 1.08 2.19 -1.75
N LYS A 35 2.16 2.20 -2.54
CA LYS A 35 3.10 3.32 -2.61
C LYS A 35 2.45 4.59 -3.18
N ASP A 36 1.63 4.45 -4.20
CA ASP A 36 0.90 5.56 -4.80
C ASP A 36 -0.21 6.09 -3.89
N VAL A 37 -0.88 5.21 -3.12
CA VAL A 37 -1.90 5.64 -2.14
C VAL A 37 -1.31 6.62 -1.13
N SER A 38 -0.12 6.33 -0.59
CA SER A 38 0.54 7.24 0.36
C SER A 38 0.85 8.62 -0.24
N ARG A 39 1.20 8.67 -1.52
CA ARG A 39 1.42 9.93 -2.26
C ARG A 39 0.11 10.68 -2.50
N ARG A 40 -0.94 9.96 -2.90
CA ARG A 40 -2.28 10.52 -3.11
C ARG A 40 -2.88 11.04 -1.80
N PHE A 41 -2.68 10.34 -0.68
CA PHE A 41 -3.14 10.79 0.64
C PHE A 41 -2.58 12.15 1.02
N LYS A 42 -1.26 12.36 0.84
CA LYS A 42 -0.61 13.67 1.08
C LYS A 42 -1.18 14.78 0.19
N ASN A 43 -1.66 14.41 -0.99
CA ASN A 43 -2.28 15.31 -1.95
C ASN A 43 -3.81 15.42 -1.77
N GLY A 44 -4.37 14.84 -0.71
CA GLY A 44 -5.81 14.87 -0.40
C GLY A 44 -6.67 14.07 -1.38
N PHE A 45 -6.13 13.00 -1.97
CA PHE A 45 -6.77 12.15 -2.98
C PHE A 45 -7.30 12.90 -4.21
N ARG A 46 -6.78 14.10 -4.48
CA ARG A 46 -7.11 14.84 -5.69
C ARG A 46 -6.46 14.15 -6.89
N CYS A 47 -7.29 13.54 -7.74
CA CYS A 47 -6.87 12.86 -8.94
C CYS A 47 -6.44 13.88 -10.01
N GLU A 48 -5.51 13.45 -10.85
CA GLU A 48 -5.11 14.02 -12.15
C GLU A 48 -6.24 14.88 -12.74
N ASN A 49 -6.02 16.17 -13.03
CA ASN A 49 -6.85 17.13 -13.81
C ASN A 49 -7.17 18.47 -13.13
N THR A 50 -6.80 18.70 -11.86
CA THR A 50 -6.84 20.05 -11.28
C THR A 50 -5.49 20.40 -10.69
N THR A 51 -4.81 21.37 -11.30
CA THR A 51 -3.54 21.92 -10.83
C THR A 51 -3.69 22.30 -9.35
N ALA A 52 -2.80 21.76 -8.51
CA ALA A 52 -2.80 22.05 -7.09
C ALA A 52 -2.58 23.56 -6.86
N THR A 53 -3.62 24.27 -6.47
CA THR A 53 -3.50 25.65 -5.99
C THR A 53 -2.64 25.64 -4.72
N LYS A 54 -1.59 26.47 -4.71
CA LYS A 54 -0.74 26.68 -3.54
C LYS A 54 -1.63 27.09 -2.37
N LYS A 55 -1.67 26.30 -1.30
CA LYS A 55 -2.27 26.74 -0.03
C LYS A 55 -1.33 27.75 0.61
N SER A 56 -1.54 29.04 0.38
CA SER A 56 -0.93 30.09 1.21
C SER A 56 -1.60 30.10 2.58
N LYS A 57 -0.81 30.36 3.63
CA LYS A 57 -1.36 30.65 4.97
C LYS A 57 -2.21 31.92 4.86
N PRO A 58 -3.41 31.99 5.47
CA PRO A 58 -4.08 33.28 5.59
C PRO A 58 -3.19 34.17 6.45
N THR A 59 -2.70 35.27 5.87
CA THR A 59 -2.12 36.37 6.64
C THR A 59 -3.25 36.97 7.45
N SER A 60 -3.25 36.71 8.74
CA SER A 60 -4.02 37.51 9.70
C SER A 60 -3.40 38.91 9.69
N ASP A 61 -4.24 39.91 9.44
CA ASP A 61 -3.94 41.31 9.74
C ASP A 61 -3.64 41.47 11.24
#